data_AF-F4HIV6-F1
#
_entry.id   AF-F4HIV6-F1
#
_cell.length_a   1.000
_cell.length_b   1.000
_cell.length_c   1.000
_cell.angle_alpha   90.00
_cell.angle_beta   90.00
_cell.angle_gamma   90.00
#
_symmetry.space_group_name_H-M   'P 1'
#
loop_
_entity.id
_entity.type
_entity.pdbx_description
1 polymer ?
#
loop_
_entity_poly.entity_id
_entity_poly.type
_entity_poly.pdbx_seq_one_letter_code
_entity_poly.pdbx_strand_id
1 'polypeptide(L)'
;MKEILQIFLMIFLAELGDKTQLATMTFAARYGWVRAFIGAISALALVNLIGALIGDRIGEYIPLNIVQKAAGIIFIVFGVLIFLGKI
;
A
#
# COMPACT_ATOMS: atom_id res chain seq x y z
N MET A 1 -22.47 -1.18 -2.39
CA MET A 1 -22.10 0.23 -2.73
C MET A 1 -21.61 0.99 -1.51
N LYS A 2 -22.26 0.83 -0.34
CA LYS A 2 -21.78 1.46 0.91
C LYS A 2 -20.38 0.97 1.30
N GLU A 3 -20.06 -0.32 1.07
CA GLU A 3 -18.74 -0.87 1.41
C GLU A 3 -17.62 -0.26 0.56
N ILE A 4 -17.84 -0.12 -0.75
CA ILE A 4 -16.86 0.45 -1.69
C ILE A 4 -16.50 1.88 -1.29
N LEU A 5 -17.51 2.68 -0.94
CA LEU A 5 -17.30 4.06 -0.52
C LEU A 5 -16.50 4.14 0.79
N GLN A 6 -16.78 3.25 1.74
CA GLN A 6 -16.04 3.20 3.01
C GLN A 6 -14.58 2.82 2.82
N ILE A 7 -14.32 1.77 2.04
CA ILE A 7 -12.95 1.32 1.74
C ILE A 7 -12.19 2.42 1.01
N PHE A 8 -12.82 3.05 0.01
CA PHE A 8 -12.23 4.17 -0.71
C PHE A 8 -11.85 5.32 0.24
N LEU A 9 -12.77 5.77 1.09
CA LEU A 9 -12.51 6.87 2.03
C LEU A 9 -11.43 6.51 3.05
N MET A 10 -11.45 5.31 3.63
CA MET A 10 -10.42 4.87 4.57
C MET A 10 -9.04 4.85 3.93
N ILE A 11 -8.91 4.20 2.78
CA ILE A 11 -7.61 4.09 2.09
C ILE A 11 -7.17 5.47 1.59
N PHE A 12 -8.06 6.25 1.01
CA PHE A 12 -7.74 7.60 0.55
C PHE A 12 -7.20 8.47 1.67
N LEU A 13 -7.86 8.48 2.84
CA LEU A 13 -7.39 9.24 4.00
C LEU A 13 -6.08 8.67 4.58
N ALA A 14 -5.90 7.35 4.59
CA ALA A 14 -4.70 6.70 5.10
C ALA A 14 -3.46 6.97 4.22
N GLU A 15 -3.65 7.12 2.92
CA GLU A 15 -2.59 7.32 1.92
C GLU A 15 -2.25 8.81 1.67
N LEU A 16 -2.99 9.74 2.28
CA LEU A 16 -2.73 11.18 2.14
C LEU A 16 -1.40 11.58 2.78
N GLY A 17 -0.51 12.19 1.98
CA GLY A 17 0.77 12.71 2.45
C GLY A 17 1.88 11.66 2.57
N ASP A 18 1.71 10.46 2.01
CA ASP A 18 2.74 9.44 2.02
C ASP A 18 3.92 9.77 1.06
N LYS A 19 5.08 9.13 1.32
CA LYS A 19 6.29 9.16 0.49
C LYS A 19 6.01 8.82 -0.98
N THR A 20 5.06 7.94 -1.27
CA THR A 20 4.65 7.63 -2.65
C THR A 20 4.07 8.84 -3.38
N GLN A 21 3.36 9.74 -2.69
CA GLN A 21 2.84 10.98 -3.28
C GLN A 21 3.98 11.95 -3.61
N LEU A 22 4.96 12.10 -2.71
CA LEU A 22 6.15 12.93 -2.96
C LEU A 22 6.98 12.39 -4.14
N ALA A 23 7.14 11.07 -4.24
CA ALA A 23 7.80 10.44 -5.38
C ALA A 23 7.04 10.71 -6.70
N THR A 24 5.71 10.63 -6.67
CA THR A 24 4.86 10.91 -7.83
C THR A 24 4.94 12.39 -8.25
N MET A 25 4.95 13.31 -7.29
CA MET A 25 5.14 14.75 -7.56
C MET A 25 6.51 15.04 -8.18
N THR A 26 7.56 14.40 -7.67
CA THR A 26 8.92 14.54 -8.20
C THR A 26 9.01 13.99 -9.63
N PHE A 27 8.35 12.86 -9.89
CA PHE A 27 8.29 12.26 -11.23
C PHE A 27 7.48 13.14 -12.19
N ALA A 28 6.38 13.75 -11.73
CA ALA A 28 5.60 14.72 -12.51
C ALA A 28 6.40 15.98 -12.83
N ALA A 29 7.20 16.49 -11.89
CA ALA A 29 8.07 17.64 -12.10
C ALA A 29 9.17 17.35 -13.15
N ARG A 30 9.64 16.10 -13.23
CA ARG A 30 10.72 15.72 -14.16
C ARG A 30 10.23 15.31 -15.55
N TYR A 31 9.11 14.59 -15.65
CA TYR A 31 8.67 13.96 -16.90
C TYR A 31 7.31 14.45 -17.41
N GLY A 32 6.65 15.35 -16.67
CA GLY A 32 5.32 15.88 -16.99
C GLY A 32 4.19 15.12 -16.30
N TRP A 33 3.12 15.86 -15.98
CA TRP A 33 2.00 15.36 -15.18
C TRP A 33 1.27 14.16 -15.79
N VAL A 34 1.10 14.11 -17.12
CA VAL A 34 0.40 13.01 -17.80
C VAL A 34 1.14 11.69 -17.63
N ARG A 35 2.46 11.70 -17.86
CA ARG A 35 3.30 10.50 -17.73
C ARG A 35 3.35 10.03 -16.28
N ALA A 36 3.41 10.96 -15.35
CA ALA A 36 3.40 10.65 -13.92
C ALA A 36 2.06 10.09 -13.46
N PHE A 37 0.95 10.66 -13.91
CA PHE A 37 -0.38 10.15 -13.60
C PHE A 37 -0.58 8.73 -14.10
N ILE A 38 -0.28 8.46 -15.38
CA ILE A 38 -0.43 7.12 -15.96
C ILE A 38 0.52 6.13 -15.28
N GLY A 39 1.77 6.51 -15.05
CA GLY A 39 2.75 5.66 -14.37
C GLY A 39 2.33 5.32 -12.94
N ALA A 40 1.92 6.31 -12.15
CA ALA A 40 1.52 6.10 -10.77
C ALA A 40 0.23 5.28 -10.67
N ILE A 41 -0.80 5.60 -11.45
CA ILE A 41 -2.09 4.89 -11.40
C ILE A 41 -1.92 3.43 -11.85
N SER A 42 -1.13 3.17 -12.90
CA SER A 42 -0.90 1.80 -13.39
C SER A 42 -0.04 0.99 -12.42
N ALA A 43 1.01 1.59 -11.85
CA ALA A 43 1.83 0.92 -10.84
C ALA A 43 1.00 0.59 -9.58
N LEU A 44 0.19 1.53 -9.09
CA LEU A 44 -0.67 1.32 -7.94
C LEU A 44 -1.73 0.25 -8.20
N ALA A 45 -2.38 0.28 -9.36
CA ALA A 45 -3.34 -0.74 -9.76
C ALA A 45 -2.70 -2.13 -9.86
N LEU A 46 -1.51 -2.23 -10.45
CA LEU A 46 -0.78 -3.49 -10.58
C LEU A 46 -0.38 -4.07 -9.22
N VAL A 47 0.20 -3.26 -8.34
CA VAL A 47 0.59 -3.70 -6.99
C VAL A 47 -0.62 -4.20 -6.19
N ASN A 48 -1.74 -3.46 -6.23
CA ASN A 48 -2.95 -3.86 -5.52
C ASN A 48 -3.57 -5.13 -6.12
N LEU A 49 -3.59 -5.25 -7.46
CA LEU A 49 -4.10 -6.44 -8.14
C LEU A 49 -3.26 -7.68 -7.78
N ILE A 50 -1.93 -7.56 -7.85
CA ILE A 50 -1.02 -8.64 -7.48
C ILE A 50 -1.22 -9.02 -6.01
N GLY A 51 -1.29 -8.03 -5.12
CA GLY A 51 -1.51 -8.25 -3.69
C GLY A 51 -2.84 -8.94 -3.39
N ALA A 52 -3.92 -8.53 -4.06
CA ALA A 52 -5.24 -9.14 -3.91
C ALA A 52 -5.27 -10.58 -4.43
N LEU A 53 -4.74 -10.84 -5.63
CA LEU A 53 -4.71 -12.19 -6.22
C LEU A 53 -3.87 -13.17 -5.40
N ILE A 54 -2.70 -12.73 -4.93
CA ILE A 54 -1.83 -13.53 -4.07
C ILE A 54 -2.47 -13.74 -2.71
N GLY A 55 -3.05 -12.68 -2.12
CA GLY A 55 -3.72 -12.73 -0.83
C GLY A 55 -4.90 -13.70 -0.82
N ASP A 56 -5.71 -13.69 -1.87
CA ASP A 56 -6.84 -14.61 -2.05
C ASP A 56 -6.37 -16.07 -2.11
N ARG A 57 -5.39 -16.36 -2.98
CA ARG A 57 -4.77 -17.70 -3.10
C ARG A 57 -4.15 -18.19 -1.80
N ILE A 58 -3.40 -17.34 -1.10
CA ILE A 58 -2.75 -17.73 0.16
C ILE A 58 -3.78 -17.92 1.27
N GLY A 59 -4.86 -17.14 1.28
CA GLY A 59 -5.94 -17.24 2.25
C GLY A 59 -6.67 -18.58 2.22
N GLU A 60 -6.69 -19.28 1.09
CA GLU A 60 -7.24 -20.65 0.99
C GLU A 60 -6.40 -21.70 1.74
N TYR A 61 -5.09 -21.48 1.88
CA TYR A 61 -4.17 -22.45 2.47
C TYR A 61 -3.70 -22.08 3.88
N ILE A 62 -3.70 -20.77 4.23
CA ILE A 62 -3.18 -20.28 5.50
C ILE A 62 -4.32 -19.68 6.32
N PRO A 63 -4.55 -20.15 7.57
CA PRO A 63 -5.58 -19.59 8.42
C PRO A 63 -5.29 -18.12 8.74
N LEU A 64 -6.32 -17.28 8.64
CA LEU A 64 -6.25 -15.82 8.78
C LEU A 64 -5.58 -15.36 10.09
N ASN A 65 -5.75 -16.13 11.18
CA ASN A 65 -5.12 -15.85 12.48
C ASN A 65 -3.58 -15.85 12.41
N ILE A 66 -2.98 -16.72 11.59
CA ILE A 66 -1.53 -16.76 11.41
C ILE A 66 -1.07 -15.53 10.62
N VAL A 67 -1.80 -15.18 9.55
CA VAL A 67 -1.51 -13.99 8.73
C VAL A 67 -1.56 -12.71 9.58
N GLN A 68 -2.59 -12.56 10.41
CA GLN A 68 -2.73 -11.40 11.30
C GLN A 68 -1.61 -11.32 12.34
N LYS A 69 -1.25 -12.45 12.98
CA LYS A 69 -0.13 -12.48 13.93
C LYS A 69 1.20 -12.15 13.26
N ALA A 70 1.44 -12.71 12.08
CA ALA A 70 2.65 -12.42 11.30
C ALA A 70 2.74 -10.95 10.90
N ALA A 71 1.65 -10.38 10.39
CA ALA A 71 1.57 -8.95 10.07
C ALA A 71 1.85 -8.08 11.30
N GLY A 72 1.23 -8.39 12.45
CA GLY A 72 1.48 -7.69 13.70
C GLY A 72 2.94 -7.73 14.16
N ILE A 73 3.58 -8.90 14.10
CA ILE A 73 5.01 -9.05 14.42
C ILE A 73 5.86 -8.20 13.48
N ILE A 74 5.58 -8.23 12.17
CA ILE A 74 6.30 -7.42 11.18
C ILE A 74 6.16 -5.93 11.50
N PHE A 75 4.95 -5.45 11.80
CA PHE A 75 4.72 -4.05 12.20
C PHE A 75 5.48 -3.67 13.47
N ILE A 76 5.53 -4.54 14.49
CA ILE A 76 6.31 -4.31 15.71
C ILE A 76 7.80 -4.21 15.37
N VAL A 77 8.32 -5.13 14.55
CA VAL A 77 9.73 -5.12 14.13
C VAL A 77 10.07 -3.83 13.40
N PHE A 78 9.24 -3.40 12.44
CA PHE A 78 9.43 -2.11 11.76
C PHE A 78 9.37 -0.93 12.74
N GLY A 79 8.40 -0.93 13.67
CA GLY A 79 8.30 0.11 14.69
C GLY A 79 9.55 0.20 15.57
N VAL A 80 10.09 -0.94 16.00
CA VAL A 80 11.34 -1.00 16.78
C VAL A 80 12.54 -0.54 15.96
N LEU A 81 12.65 -0.95 14.69
CA LEU A 81 13.75 -0.54 13.82
C LEU A 81 13.75 0.97 13.56
N ILE A 82 12.57 1.56 13.34
CA ILE A 82 12.39 3.01 13.21
C ILE A 82 12.74 3.71 14.52
N PHE A 83 12.28 3.19 15.66
CA PHE A 83 12.59 3.76 16.98
C PHE A 83 14.10 3.76 17.28
N LEU A 84 14.82 2.73 16.84
CA LEU A 84 16.27 2.63 16.97
C LEU A 84 17.04 3.41 15.90
N GLY A 85 16.36 4.07 14.96
CA GLY A 85 16.97 4.85 13.87
C GLY A 85 17.79 3.99 12.89
N LYS A 86 17.52 2.69 12.80
CA LYS A 86 18.18 1.79 11.83
C LYS A 86 17.54 1.88 10.44
N ILE A 87 16.33 2.43 10.34
CA ILE A 87 15.56 2.74 9.15
C ILE A 87 14.87 4.09 9.40
#